data_AF-A0A6P0JSE9-F1
#
_entry.id   AF-A0A6P0JSE9-F1
#
_cell.length_a   1.000
_cell.length_b   1.000
_cell.length_c   1.000
_cell.angle_alpha   90.00
_cell.angle_beta   90.00
_cell.angle_gamma   90.00
#
_symmetry.space_group_name_H-M   'P 1'
#
loop_
_entity.id
_entity.type
_entity.pdbx_description
1 polymer ?
#
loop_
_entity_poly.entity_id
_entity_poly.type
_entity_poly.pdbx_seq_one_letter_code
_entity_poly.pdbx_strand_id
1 'polypeptide(L)'
;MPNVPIIYHPDYVTPLPDGHRFPMPKFKLLCDYLLAKRVIQPEQIHQPERPPQDWLELVHTPDYVNAYCNGTLDPKAQRRIGLPWSPGLVTRTCTAVGGTILAAKL
;
A
#
# COMPACT_ATOMS: atom_id res chain seq x y z
N MET A 1 18.28 -10.80 -18.57
CA MET A 1 18.38 -10.26 -17.20
C MET A 1 17.80 -11.30 -16.26
N PRO A 2 18.31 -11.49 -15.03
CA PRO A 2 17.63 -12.34 -14.06
C PRO A 2 16.17 -11.88 -13.90
N ASN A 3 15.26 -12.84 -13.71
CA ASN A 3 13.83 -12.59 -13.61
C ASN A 3 13.51 -11.96 -12.25
N VAL A 4 13.64 -10.64 -12.14
CA VAL A 4 13.39 -9.92 -10.88
C VAL A 4 11.89 -9.94 -10.57
N PRO A 5 11.46 -10.46 -9.41
CA PRO A 5 10.07 -10.39 -8.97
C PRO A 5 9.61 -8.94 -8.79
N ILE A 6 8.40 -8.63 -9.26
CA ILE A 6 7.78 -7.32 -9.15
C ILE A 6 6.57 -7.45 -8.24
N ILE A 7 6.55 -6.68 -7.15
CA ILE A 7 5.45 -6.74 -6.20
C ILE A 7 4.52 -5.56 -6.45
N TYR A 8 3.30 -5.86 -6.89
CA TYR A 8 2.28 -4.85 -7.19
C TYR A 8 0.90 -5.36 -6.82
N HIS A 9 0.06 -4.48 -6.29
CA HIS A 9 -1.36 -4.75 -6.03
C HIS A 9 -2.22 -3.59 -6.55
N PRO A 10 -3.40 -3.85 -7.16
CA PRO A 10 -4.34 -2.80 -7.56
C PRO A 10 -4.72 -1.84 -6.41
N ASP A 11 -4.88 -2.37 -5.20
CA ASP A 11 -5.15 -1.58 -3.98
C ASP A 11 -4.04 -0.61 -3.57
N TYR A 12 -2.87 -0.59 -4.23
CA TYR A 12 -1.89 0.46 -4.01
C TYR A 12 -2.39 1.86 -4.37
N VAL A 13 -3.52 1.93 -5.08
CA VAL A 13 -4.25 3.15 -5.41
C VAL A 13 -5.59 3.16 -4.67
N THR A 14 -5.86 4.26 -3.97
CA THR A 14 -7.19 4.58 -3.43
C THR A 14 -7.62 5.97 -3.90
N PRO A 15 -8.91 6.24 -4.17
CA PRO A 15 -9.37 7.59 -4.43
C PRO A 15 -8.99 8.53 -3.27
N LEU A 16 -8.54 9.73 -3.63
CA LEU A 16 -8.33 10.85 -2.72
C LEU A 16 -9.26 11.99 -3.16
N PRO A 17 -9.60 12.93 -2.26
CA PRO A 17 -10.42 14.09 -2.62
C PRO A 17 -9.83 14.88 -3.79
N ASP A 18 -10.71 15.49 -4.59
CA ASP A 18 -10.30 16.32 -5.72
C ASP A 18 -9.35 17.44 -5.27
N GLY A 19 -8.32 17.71 -6.08
CA GLY A 19 -7.29 18.70 -5.75
C GLY A 19 -6.26 18.25 -4.71
N HIS A 20 -6.35 17.03 -4.18
CA HIS A 20 -5.32 16.50 -3.27
C HIS A 20 -3.97 16.35 -3.98
N ARG A 21 -2.88 16.82 -3.34
CA ARG A 21 -1.56 16.93 -3.96
C ARG A 21 -0.77 15.61 -4.03
N PHE A 22 -1.13 14.61 -3.22
CA PHE A 22 -0.46 13.32 -3.26
C PHE A 22 -0.75 12.58 -4.57
N PRO A 23 0.27 12.22 -5.37
CA PRO A 23 0.09 11.61 -6.68
C PRO A 23 -0.23 10.11 -6.56
N MET A 24 -1.37 9.76 -5.95
CA MET A 24 -1.78 8.37 -5.73
C MET A 24 -1.75 7.50 -7.01
N PRO A 25 -2.17 7.99 -8.19
CA PRO A 25 -2.15 7.18 -9.41
C PRO A 25 -0.76 6.69 -9.84
N LYS A 26 0.34 7.27 -9.32
CA LYS A 26 1.71 6.93 -9.76
C LYS A 26 2.02 5.44 -9.66
N PHE A 27 1.45 4.73 -8.68
CA PHE A 27 1.72 3.30 -8.47
C PHE A 27 1.20 2.46 -9.64
N LYS A 28 -0.07 2.67 -10.02
CA LYS A 28 -0.67 2.02 -11.19
C LYS A 28 0.03 2.46 -12.48
N LEU A 29 0.23 3.77 -12.65
CA LEU A 29 0.84 4.31 -13.87
C LEU A 29 2.25 3.78 -14.10
N LEU A 30 3.04 3.61 -13.03
CA LEU A 30 4.38 3.01 -13.14
C LEU A 30 4.30 1.55 -13.57
N CYS A 31 3.44 0.74 -12.95
CA CYS A 31 3.28 -0.66 -13.33
C CYS A 31 2.82 -0.80 -14.78
N ASP A 32 1.79 -0.04 -15.18
CA ASP A 32 1.28 -0.01 -16.56
C ASP A 32 2.38 0.40 -17.54
N TYR A 33 3.18 1.42 -17.19
CA TYR A 33 4.28 1.90 -18.03
C TYR A 33 5.36 0.84 -18.23
N LEU A 34 5.76 0.15 -17.16
CA LEU A 34 6.78 -0.91 -17.22
C LEU A 34 6.33 -2.08 -18.10
N LEU A 35 5.06 -2.49 -17.99
CA LEU A 35 4.44 -3.51 -18.85
C LEU A 35 4.39 -3.04 -20.31
N ALA A 36 3.90 -1.82 -20.56
CA ALA A 36 3.79 -1.26 -21.91
C ALA A 36 5.15 -1.11 -22.60
N LYS A 37 6.21 -0.83 -21.84
CA LYS A 37 7.60 -0.75 -22.33
C LYS A 37 8.33 -2.10 -22.36
N ARG A 38 7.68 -3.19 -21.96
CA ARG A 38 8.26 -4.54 -21.87
C ARG A 38 9.54 -4.56 -21.00
N VAL A 39 9.60 -3.68 -20.01
CA VAL A 39 10.66 -3.68 -18.99
C VAL A 39 10.43 -4.84 -18.01
N ILE A 40 9.16 -5.16 -17.77
CA ILE A 40 8.71 -6.31 -16.99
C ILE A 40 7.65 -7.07 -17.80
N GLN A 41 7.50 -8.36 -17.52
CA GLN A 41 6.45 -9.22 -18.05
C GLN A 41 5.34 -9.43 -17.00
N PRO A 42 4.09 -9.70 -17.40
CA PRO A 42 2.99 -9.97 -16.46
C PRO A 42 3.31 -11.08 -15.45
N GLU A 43 4.07 -12.10 -15.86
CA GLU A 43 4.43 -13.25 -15.03
C GLU A 43 5.43 -12.91 -13.92
N GLN A 44 6.07 -11.73 -14.00
CA GLN A 44 6.92 -11.21 -12.93
C GLN A 44 6.10 -10.57 -11.79
N ILE A 45 4.81 -10.30 -12.00
CA ILE A 45 3.99 -9.58 -11.02
C ILE A 45 3.46 -10.56 -9.98
N HIS A 46 3.85 -10.33 -8.73
CA HIS A 46 3.34 -11.02 -7.56
C HIS A 46 2.46 -10.08 -6.74
N GLN A 47 1.27 -10.55 -6.38
CA GLN A 47 0.32 -9.80 -5.57
C GLN A 47 0.51 -10.17 -4.09
N PRO A 48 0.78 -9.19 -3.21
CA PRO A 48 0.83 -9.44 -1.78
C PRO A 48 -0.57 -9.50 -1.18
N GLU A 49 -0.66 -10.15 -0.02
CA GLU A 49 -1.83 -10.10 0.84
C GLU A 49 -1.62 -9.08 1.96
N ARG A 50 -2.73 -8.62 2.55
CA ARG A 50 -2.68 -7.86 3.81
C ARG A 50 -2.02 -8.73 4.88
N PRO A 51 -0.97 -8.25 5.57
CA PRO A 51 -0.36 -9.02 6.64
C PRO A 51 -1.31 -9.15 7.84
N PRO A 52 -1.16 -10.22 8.65
CA PRO A 52 -1.79 -10.33 9.95
C PRO A 52 -1.57 -9.07 10.81
N GLN A 53 -2.57 -8.72 11.62
CA GLN A 53 -2.52 -7.47 12.40
C GLN A 53 -1.40 -7.49 13.45
N ASP A 54 -1.19 -8.63 14.10
CA ASP A 54 -0.11 -8.86 15.06
C ASP A 54 1.28 -8.57 14.46
N TRP A 55 1.46 -8.69 13.14
CA TRP A 55 2.70 -8.31 12.48
C TRP A 55 2.89 -6.80 12.40
N LEU A 56 1.82 -6.02 12.23
CA LEU A 56 1.86 -4.56 12.31
C LEU A 56 2.16 -4.11 13.76
N GLU A 57 1.69 -4.88 14.73
CA GLU A 57 1.88 -4.66 16.16
C GLU A 57 3.30 -4.96 16.65
N LEU A 58 4.16 -5.56 15.81
CA LEU A 58 5.60 -5.68 16.10
C LEU A 58 6.31 -4.33 16.12
N VAL A 59 5.74 -3.31 15.47
CA VAL A 59 6.33 -1.95 15.36
C VAL A 59 5.42 -0.88 15.96
N HIS A 60 4.10 -1.08 15.90
CA HIS A 60 3.10 -0.15 16.40
C HIS A 60 2.37 -0.71 17.62
N THR A 61 1.75 0.14 18.43
CA THR A 61 0.90 -0.36 19.53
C THR A 61 -0.41 -0.94 18.99
N PRO A 62 -0.98 -1.98 19.63
CA PRO A 62 -2.29 -2.53 19.25
C PRO A 62 -3.39 -1.47 19.17
N ASP A 63 -3.42 -0.53 20.13
CA ASP A 63 -4.37 0.58 20.13
C ASP A 63 -4.23 1.47 18.90
N TYR A 64 -3.00 1.76 18.46
CA TYR A 64 -2.78 2.59 17.27
C TYR A 64 -3.21 1.86 15.99
N VAL A 65 -2.86 0.58 15.86
CA VAL A 65 -3.24 -0.23 14.69
C VAL A 65 -4.77 -0.35 14.61
N ASN A 66 -5.42 -0.68 15.73
CA ASN A 66 -6.87 -0.73 15.80
C ASN A 66 -7.52 0.63 15.48
N ALA A 67 -7.00 1.72 16.04
CA ALA A 67 -7.56 3.05 15.78
C ALA A 67 -7.38 3.48 14.32
N TYR A 68 -6.23 3.20 13.71
CA TYR A 68 -6.00 3.47 12.30
C TYR A 68 -6.92 2.64 11.40
N CYS A 69 -7.03 1.33 11.65
CA CYS A 69 -7.87 0.44 10.85
C CYS A 69 -9.36 0.78 10.94
N ASN A 70 -9.82 1.28 12.08
CA ASN A 70 -11.23 1.61 12.31
C ASN A 70 -11.56 3.10 12.10
N GLY A 71 -10.59 3.95 11.76
CA GLY A 71 -10.83 5.38 11.52
C GLY A 71 -11.14 6.18 12.78
N THR A 72 -10.67 5.69 13.94
CA THR A 72 -10.89 6.30 15.25
C THR A 72 -9.62 6.97 15.81
N LEU A 73 -8.60 7.16 14.97
CA LEU A 73 -7.43 7.96 15.35
C LEU A 73 -7.85 9.36 15.79
N ASP A 74 -7.16 9.88 16.80
CA ASP A 74 -7.35 11.25 17.20
C ASP A 74 -7.00 12.20 16.02
N PRO A 75 -7.63 13.39 15.94
CA PRO A 75 -7.42 14.30 14.81
C PRO A 75 -5.96 14.74 14.62
N LYS A 76 -5.14 14.78 15.67
CA LYS A 76 -3.73 15.16 15.57
C LYS A 76 -2.91 14.02 14.97
N ALA A 77 -3.14 12.77 15.37
CA ALA A 77 -2.54 11.61 14.73
C ALA A 77 -2.94 11.48 13.26
N GLN A 78 -4.23 11.65 12.93
CA GLN A 78 -4.68 11.60 11.54
C GLN A 78 -4.05 12.70 10.68
N ARG A 79 -3.92 13.93 11.21
CA ARG A 79 -3.24 15.03 10.51
C ARG A 79 -1.76 14.73 10.24
N ARG A 80 -1.07 14.04 11.15
CA ARG A 80 0.34 13.63 10.96
C ARG A 80 0.53 12.64 9.82
N ILE A 81 -0.47 11.79 9.54
CA ILE A 81 -0.45 10.86 8.40
C ILE A 81 -0.46 11.62 7.07
N GLY A 82 -1.09 12.79 7.02
CA GLY A 82 -1.09 13.66 5.83
C GLY A 82 -1.95 13.15 4.67
N LEU A 83 -2.75 12.11 4.92
CA LEU A 83 -3.75 11.58 3.98
C LEU A 83 -5.11 11.52 4.69
N PRO A 84 -6.22 11.85 4.00
CA PRO A 84 -7.56 11.71 4.57
C PRO A 84 -7.89 10.24 4.79
N TRP A 85 -8.40 9.89 5.96
CA TRP A 85 -8.77 8.52 6.26
C TRP A 85 -9.93 8.06 5.38
N SER A 86 -9.84 6.81 4.93
CA SER A 86 -10.93 6.07 4.29
C SER A 86 -10.67 4.56 4.43
N PRO A 87 -11.69 3.70 4.29
CA PRO A 87 -11.48 2.25 4.24
C PRO A 87 -10.49 1.86 3.13
N GLY A 88 -10.54 2.53 1.97
CA GLY A 88 -9.61 2.32 0.87
C GLY A 88 -8.16 2.67 1.23
N LEU A 89 -7.94 3.73 2.03
CA LEU A 89 -6.60 4.07 2.52
C LEU A 89 -6.06 3.01 3.49
N VAL A 90 -6.91 2.43 4.33
CA VAL A 90 -6.53 1.34 5.25
C VAL A 90 -6.09 0.12 4.44
N THR A 91 -6.93 -0.34 3.50
CA THR A 91 -6.60 -1.47 2.62
C THR A 91 -5.29 -1.22 1.90
N ARG A 92 -5.15 -0.06 1.23
CA ARG A 92 -3.94 0.35 0.52
C ARG A 92 -2.69 0.31 1.40
N THR A 93 -2.78 0.84 2.61
CA THR A 93 -1.63 0.97 3.51
C THR A 93 -1.20 -0.39 4.06
N CYS A 94 -2.15 -1.21 4.50
CA CYS A 94 -1.84 -2.55 5.01
C CYS A 94 -1.33 -3.47 3.89
N THR A 95 -1.93 -3.44 2.69
CA THR A 95 -1.47 -4.23 1.54
C THR A 95 -0.06 -3.80 1.09
N ALA A 96 0.30 -2.52 1.19
CA ALA A 96 1.66 -2.06 0.89
C ALA A 96 2.72 -2.63 1.87
N VAL A 97 2.36 -2.82 3.15
CA VAL A 97 3.24 -3.52 4.11
C VAL A 97 3.40 -4.99 3.70
N GLY A 98 2.30 -5.65 3.35
CA GLY A 98 2.31 -7.00 2.77
C GLY A 98 3.21 -7.12 1.54
N GLY A 99 3.24 -6.07 0.71
CA GLY A 99 4.13 -5.97 -0.44
C GLY A 99 5.60 -6.00 -0.06
N THR A 100 5.99 -5.26 0.98
CA THR A 100 7.37 -5.24 1.47
C THR A 100 7.77 -6.60 2.05
N ILE A 101 6.86 -7.25 2.78
CA ILE A 101 7.05 -8.59 3.33
C ILE A 101 7.23 -9.62 2.21
N LEU A 102 6.39 -9.59 1.17
CA LEU A 102 6.50 -10.52 0.05
C LEU A 102 7.81 -10.30 -0.72
N ALA A 103 8.21 -9.06 -0.92
CA ALA A 103 9.50 -8.73 -1.55
C ALA A 103 10.70 -9.29 -0.77
N ALA A 104 10.62 -9.38 0.56
CA ALA A 104 11.68 -9.97 1.38
C ALA A 104 11.69 -11.52 1.36
N LYS A 105 10.62 -12.16 0.87
CA LYS A 105 10.47 -13.62 0.82
C LYS A 105 10.84 -14.23 -0.54
N LEU A 106 10.84 -13.43 -1.60
CA LEU A 106 11.15 -13.84 -2.99
C LEU A 106 12.60 -13.53 -3.34
#